data_AF-A0A955WQV5-F1
#
_entry.id   AF-A0A955WQV5-F1
#
_cell.length_a   1.000
_cell.length_b   1.000
_cell.length_c   1.000
_cell.angle_alpha   90.00
_cell.angle_beta   90.00
_cell.angle_gamma   90.00
#
_symmetry.space_group_name_H-M   'P 1'
#
loop_
_entity.id
_entity.type
_entity.pdbx_description
1 polymer ?
#
loop_
_entity_poly.entity_id
_entity_poly.type
_entity_poly.pdbx_seq_one_letter_code
_entity_poly.pdbx_strand_id
1 'polypeptide(L)'
;DERNRVGGGPGDPGGGGLCGVDNNCDGNVDERNPGGGGPCDTGGVGQCGVGVLNCTDGALTCGPVFAQQAEVCDGLDNDCDGTADEGNPGGNVDCDTGEQGICASGTLNCEGGNLRCVRNANDLQPESCDGLDNDCDGRVDENIAIVGRPCETGNPGACQTGVFACNAGTQVCVPDHAPLPEICNALDDDCDGSTDEGNPGGDNFCQIPGRLGKCGSGLSACVDGRVQCIGENDPQPEFCDGFDNDCDGQLDEGQLAGVGDDC
;
A
#
# COMPACT_ATOMS: atom_id res chain seq x y z
N ASP A 1 -82.82 -26.51 -71.73
CA ASP A 1 -82.33 -25.34 -70.99
C ASP A 1 -81.63 -25.78 -69.72
N GLU A 2 -80.34 -26.09 -69.79
CA GLU A 2 -79.19 -25.18 -69.94
C GLU A 2 -78.90 -24.31 -68.71
N ARG A 3 -77.75 -24.65 -68.08
CA ARG A 3 -76.68 -23.76 -67.57
C ARG A 3 -77.04 -22.90 -66.34
N ASN A 4 -76.19 -22.71 -65.33
CA ASN A 4 -74.74 -22.85 -65.22
C ASN A 4 -74.38 -22.97 -63.72
N ARG A 5 -73.70 -24.05 -63.31
CA ARG A 5 -73.00 -24.12 -62.02
C ARG A 5 -71.65 -23.45 -62.21
N VAL A 6 -71.42 -22.30 -61.60
CA VAL A 6 -70.06 -21.83 -61.30
C VAL A 6 -69.87 -22.07 -59.81
N GLY A 7 -69.02 -23.07 -59.52
CA GLY A 7 -68.70 -23.48 -58.17
C GLY A 7 -68.07 -22.34 -57.40
N GLY A 8 -68.59 -22.09 -56.20
CA GLY A 8 -67.75 -21.58 -55.12
C GLY A 8 -66.62 -22.58 -54.93
N GLY A 9 -65.40 -22.18 -55.27
CA GLY A 9 -64.21 -22.93 -54.93
C GLY A 9 -64.15 -23.12 -53.41
N PRO A 10 -63.78 -24.32 -52.93
CA PRO A 10 -63.54 -24.50 -51.51
C PRO A 10 -62.38 -23.58 -51.13
N GLY A 11 -62.58 -22.73 -50.12
CA GLY A 11 -61.46 -22.09 -49.45
C GLY A 11 -60.54 -23.19 -48.95
N ASP A 12 -59.33 -23.24 -49.51
CA ASP A 12 -58.33 -24.25 -49.20
C ASP A 12 -57.86 -24.05 -47.75
N PRO A 13 -58.08 -25.03 -46.87
CA PRO A 13 -57.60 -24.96 -45.50
C PRO A 13 -56.10 -25.32 -45.48
N GLY A 14 -55.25 -24.31 -45.67
CA GLY A 14 -53.91 -24.25 -45.06
C GLY A 14 -52.97 -25.43 -45.29
N GLY A 15 -52.92 -26.00 -46.50
CA GLY A 15 -51.83 -26.90 -46.91
C GLY A 15 -50.62 -26.08 -47.36
N GLY A 16 -49.48 -26.19 -46.68
CA GLY A 16 -48.26 -25.49 -47.07
C GLY A 16 -47.86 -25.83 -48.51
N GLY A 17 -47.90 -24.83 -49.40
CA GLY A 17 -47.56 -24.99 -50.81
C GLY A 17 -46.08 -25.31 -51.05
N LEU A 18 -45.73 -25.74 -52.26
CA LEU A 18 -44.35 -25.94 -52.70
C LEU A 18 -43.76 -24.61 -53.23
N CYS A 19 -42.51 -24.33 -52.86
CA CYS A 19 -41.76 -23.19 -53.38
C CYS A 19 -41.47 -23.36 -54.88
N GLY A 20 -41.61 -22.28 -55.66
CA GLY A 20 -41.52 -22.24 -57.11
C GLY A 20 -42.76 -22.70 -57.86
N VAL A 21 -43.90 -22.88 -57.17
CA VAL A 21 -45.15 -23.40 -57.75
C VAL A 21 -46.34 -22.52 -57.39
N ASP A 22 -47.14 -22.14 -58.39
CA ASP A 22 -48.48 -21.55 -58.18
C ASP A 22 -49.45 -22.66 -57.74
N ASN A 23 -49.59 -22.81 -56.41
CA ASN A 23 -50.35 -23.89 -55.79
C ASN A 23 -51.85 -23.61 -55.71
N ASN A 24 -52.29 -22.35 -55.89
CA ASN A 24 -53.69 -21.94 -55.82
C ASN A 24 -54.27 -21.48 -57.18
N CYS A 25 -53.45 -21.52 -58.24
CA CYS A 25 -53.78 -21.20 -59.64
C CYS A 25 -54.34 -19.78 -59.82
N ASP A 26 -53.92 -18.82 -59.01
CA ASP A 26 -54.35 -17.42 -59.13
C ASP A 26 -53.43 -16.57 -60.01
N GLY A 27 -52.36 -17.18 -60.54
CA GLY A 27 -51.38 -16.54 -61.41
C GLY A 27 -50.20 -15.93 -60.65
N ASN A 28 -50.19 -15.97 -59.31
CA ASN A 28 -49.05 -15.60 -58.49
C ASN A 28 -48.30 -16.86 -58.03
N VAL A 29 -46.98 -16.84 -58.17
CA VAL A 29 -46.11 -17.89 -57.63
C VAL A 29 -45.62 -17.44 -56.25
N ASP A 30 -45.49 -18.38 -55.32
CA ASP A 30 -44.86 -18.19 -54.00
C ASP A 30 -45.57 -17.28 -52.99
N GLU A 31 -46.90 -17.35 -52.94
CA GLU A 31 -47.68 -16.59 -51.96
C GLU A 31 -47.43 -17.06 -50.51
N ARG A 32 -47.16 -16.11 -49.60
CA ARG A 32 -47.04 -16.33 -48.15
C ARG A 32 -45.94 -17.33 -47.74
N ASN A 33 -44.81 -17.35 -48.43
CA ASN A 33 -43.64 -18.20 -48.13
C ASN A 33 -43.96 -19.72 -48.14
N PRO A 34 -44.39 -20.30 -49.28
CA PRO A 34 -44.75 -21.70 -49.37
C PRO A 34 -43.52 -22.61 -49.22
N GLY A 35 -43.63 -23.63 -48.36
CA GLY A 35 -42.53 -24.55 -48.04
C GLY A 35 -41.45 -23.98 -47.12
N GLY A 36 -41.54 -22.69 -46.77
CA GLY A 36 -40.68 -22.02 -45.81
C GLY A 36 -41.17 -22.13 -44.36
N GLY A 37 -40.48 -21.45 -43.44
CA GLY A 37 -40.79 -21.47 -42.01
C GLY A 37 -40.21 -22.66 -41.24
N GLY A 38 -39.67 -23.66 -41.94
CA GLY A 38 -38.91 -24.76 -41.35
C GLY A 38 -37.50 -24.33 -40.91
N PRO A 39 -36.92 -24.98 -39.88
CA PRO A 39 -35.55 -24.72 -39.49
C PRO A 39 -34.59 -25.19 -40.59
N CYS A 40 -33.51 -24.45 -40.78
CA CYS A 40 -32.39 -24.84 -41.64
C CYS A 40 -31.07 -24.44 -40.98
N ASP A 41 -29.99 -25.02 -41.51
CA ASP A 41 -28.62 -24.68 -41.13
C ASP A 41 -28.03 -23.72 -42.17
N THR A 42 -27.61 -22.55 -41.74
CA THR A 42 -26.95 -21.55 -42.60
C THR A 42 -25.48 -21.92 -42.88
N GLY A 43 -24.93 -22.91 -42.17
CA GLY A 43 -23.52 -23.26 -42.18
C GLY A 43 -22.65 -22.42 -41.24
N GLY A 44 -23.25 -21.50 -40.47
CA GLY A 44 -22.57 -20.71 -39.44
C GLY A 44 -22.30 -21.50 -38.14
N VAL A 45 -21.37 -21.01 -37.32
CA VAL A 45 -21.04 -21.62 -36.02
C VAL A 45 -22.01 -21.14 -34.94
N GLY A 46 -22.37 -22.01 -33.99
CA GLY A 46 -23.19 -21.63 -32.83
C GLY A 46 -24.58 -21.11 -33.22
N GLN A 47 -24.97 -19.96 -32.64
CA GLN A 47 -26.27 -19.33 -32.88
C GLN A 47 -26.44 -18.89 -34.34
N CYS A 48 -25.34 -18.59 -35.03
CA CYS A 48 -25.34 -18.15 -36.42
C CYS A 48 -25.75 -19.25 -37.40
N GLY A 49 -25.63 -20.53 -37.00
CA GLY A 49 -26.10 -21.69 -37.77
C GLY A 49 -27.63 -21.79 -37.85
N VAL A 50 -28.36 -21.14 -36.94
CA VAL A 50 -29.81 -21.23 -36.89
C VAL A 50 -30.43 -20.34 -37.97
N GLY A 51 -31.01 -20.98 -38.98
CA GLY A 51 -31.75 -20.32 -40.06
C GLY A 51 -33.21 -20.75 -40.14
N VAL A 52 -33.98 -19.96 -40.90
CA VAL A 52 -35.34 -20.31 -41.33
C VAL A 52 -35.38 -20.33 -42.84
N LEU A 53 -36.03 -21.35 -43.39
CA LEU A 53 -36.26 -21.47 -44.82
C LEU A 53 -37.20 -20.36 -45.30
N ASN A 54 -36.78 -19.63 -46.31
CA ASN A 54 -37.58 -18.64 -47.01
C ASN A 54 -37.67 -19.03 -48.48
N CYS A 55 -38.86 -19.03 -49.03
CA CYS A 55 -39.08 -19.16 -50.46
C CYS A 55 -38.85 -17.79 -51.11
N THR A 56 -37.72 -17.66 -51.80
CA THR A 56 -37.30 -16.45 -52.49
C THR A 56 -36.94 -16.83 -53.92
N ASP A 57 -37.55 -16.16 -54.91
CA ASP A 57 -37.31 -16.39 -56.34
C ASP A 57 -37.49 -17.86 -56.78
N GLY A 58 -38.52 -18.54 -56.27
CA GLY A 58 -38.82 -19.93 -56.63
C GLY A 58 -37.88 -20.98 -56.05
N ALA A 59 -37.02 -20.61 -55.09
CA ALA A 59 -36.14 -21.53 -54.38
C ALA A 59 -36.20 -21.32 -52.87
N LEU A 60 -36.10 -22.42 -52.12
CA LEU A 60 -35.91 -22.34 -50.67
C LEU A 60 -34.47 -21.91 -50.37
N THR A 61 -34.33 -20.74 -49.76
CA THR A 61 -33.07 -20.21 -49.24
C THR A 61 -33.08 -20.25 -47.72
N CYS A 62 -31.93 -20.56 -47.12
CA CYS A 62 -31.79 -20.51 -45.67
C CYS A 62 -31.38 -19.09 -45.26
N GLY A 63 -32.28 -18.36 -44.61
CA GLY A 63 -31.97 -17.03 -44.06
C GLY A 63 -31.59 -17.14 -42.59
N PRO A 64 -30.51 -16.47 -42.12
CA PRO A 64 -30.14 -16.49 -40.71
C PRO A 64 -31.25 -15.85 -39.85
N VAL A 65 -31.51 -16.44 -38.69
CA VAL A 65 -32.49 -15.90 -37.72
C VAL A 65 -31.87 -14.75 -36.92
N PHE A 66 -30.56 -14.78 -36.71
CA PHE A 66 -29.81 -13.76 -36.00
C PHE A 66 -29.06 -12.86 -37.00
N ALA A 67 -29.19 -11.54 -36.84
CA ALA A 67 -28.35 -10.60 -37.56
C ALA A 67 -27.00 -10.48 -36.87
N GLN A 68 -25.92 -10.35 -37.66
CA GLN A 68 -24.57 -10.08 -37.18
C GLN A 68 -24.57 -8.81 -36.32
N GLN A 69 -24.03 -8.90 -35.12
CA GLN A 69 -23.91 -7.81 -34.14
C GLN A 69 -22.47 -7.74 -33.66
N ALA A 70 -22.03 -6.59 -33.13
CA ALA A 70 -20.72 -6.52 -32.51
C ALA A 70 -20.67 -7.46 -31.30
N GLU A 71 -19.51 -8.09 -31.07
CA GLU A 71 -19.29 -8.97 -29.94
C GLU A 71 -19.62 -8.31 -28.60
N VAL A 72 -20.22 -9.11 -27.73
CA VAL A 72 -20.45 -8.83 -26.32
C VAL A 72 -19.81 -9.97 -25.55
N CYS A 73 -19.23 -9.67 -24.39
CA CYS A 73 -18.61 -10.70 -23.55
C CYS A 73 -19.66 -11.63 -22.92
N ASP A 74 -20.15 -12.60 -23.69
CA ASP A 74 -21.20 -13.55 -23.30
C ASP A 74 -20.87 -15.01 -23.69
N GLY A 75 -19.73 -15.24 -24.36
CA GLY A 75 -19.26 -16.55 -24.76
C GLY A 75 -19.93 -17.07 -26.03
N LEU A 76 -20.67 -16.21 -26.73
CA LEU A 76 -21.31 -16.50 -28.00
C LEU A 76 -20.65 -15.68 -29.11
N ASP A 77 -20.66 -16.24 -30.31
CA ASP A 77 -20.27 -15.57 -31.55
C ASP A 77 -21.47 -14.71 -32.01
N ASN A 78 -21.45 -13.40 -31.70
CA ASN A 78 -22.53 -12.47 -32.03
C ASN A 78 -22.40 -11.91 -33.45
N ASP A 79 -21.18 -11.83 -33.97
CA ASP A 79 -20.87 -11.23 -35.27
C ASP A 79 -20.79 -12.25 -36.42
N CYS A 80 -20.85 -13.54 -36.08
CA CYS A 80 -20.84 -14.71 -36.95
C CYS A 80 -19.55 -14.93 -37.73
N ASP A 81 -18.39 -14.49 -37.21
CA ASP A 81 -17.09 -14.69 -37.85
C ASP A 81 -16.45 -16.07 -37.54
N GLY A 82 -17.05 -16.85 -36.64
CA GLY A 82 -16.61 -18.18 -36.23
C GLY A 82 -15.73 -18.20 -34.98
N THR A 83 -15.46 -17.03 -34.40
CA THR A 83 -14.86 -16.87 -33.08
C THR A 83 -15.85 -16.20 -32.13
N ALA A 84 -15.70 -16.47 -30.83
CA ALA A 84 -16.57 -15.86 -29.82
C ALA A 84 -15.71 -14.97 -28.94
N ASP A 85 -16.28 -13.83 -28.55
CA ASP A 85 -15.65 -12.81 -27.71
C ASP A 85 -14.30 -12.28 -28.26
N GLU A 86 -14.10 -12.23 -29.58
CA GLU A 86 -12.84 -11.76 -30.15
C GLU A 86 -12.63 -10.25 -29.96
N GLY A 87 -11.36 -9.85 -29.83
CA GLY A 87 -11.01 -8.44 -29.65
C GLY A 87 -11.33 -7.85 -28.25
N ASN A 88 -11.64 -8.68 -27.26
CA ASN A 88 -11.91 -8.28 -25.86
C ASN A 88 -13.15 -7.34 -25.76
N PRO A 89 -14.34 -7.81 -26.13
CA PRO A 89 -15.55 -6.99 -26.12
C PRO A 89 -15.90 -6.53 -24.70
N GLY A 90 -16.15 -5.23 -24.54
CA GLY A 90 -16.44 -4.62 -23.23
C GLY A 90 -15.24 -4.55 -22.27
N GLY A 91 -14.05 -5.00 -22.68
CA GLY A 91 -12.82 -4.88 -21.92
C GLY A 91 -12.07 -3.56 -22.17
N ASN A 92 -10.82 -3.48 -21.70
CA ASN A 92 -9.97 -2.28 -21.75
C ASN A 92 -10.54 -1.08 -20.97
N VAL A 93 -11.39 -1.37 -19.98
CA VAL A 93 -11.96 -0.38 -19.06
C VAL A 93 -11.32 -0.56 -17.69
N ASP A 94 -10.95 0.54 -17.04
CA ASP A 94 -10.40 0.52 -15.69
C ASP A 94 -11.38 -0.13 -14.71
N CYS A 95 -10.86 -0.96 -13.83
CA CYS A 95 -11.62 -1.64 -12.79
C CYS A 95 -10.81 -1.77 -11.51
N ASP A 96 -11.51 -2.05 -10.41
CA ASP A 96 -10.90 -2.35 -9.12
C ASP A 96 -10.84 -3.87 -8.93
N THR A 97 -9.63 -4.40 -8.73
CA THR A 97 -9.38 -5.83 -8.49
C THR A 97 -9.80 -6.26 -7.08
N GLY A 98 -9.95 -5.31 -6.16
CA GLY A 98 -10.15 -5.53 -4.73
C GLY A 98 -8.87 -5.89 -3.96
N GLU A 99 -7.71 -5.88 -4.61
CA GLU A 99 -6.40 -6.02 -3.98
C GLU A 99 -5.96 -4.72 -3.28
N GLN A 100 -4.91 -4.78 -2.46
CA GLN A 100 -4.40 -3.59 -1.75
C GLN A 100 -3.36 -2.83 -2.60
N GLY A 101 -3.02 -1.61 -2.19
CA GLY A 101 -1.93 -0.85 -2.80
C GLY A 101 -2.16 -0.53 -4.27
N ILE A 102 -1.09 -0.59 -5.05
CA ILE A 102 -1.12 -0.33 -6.50
C ILE A 102 -1.89 -1.43 -7.26
N CYS A 103 -2.06 -2.58 -6.64
CA CYS A 103 -2.68 -3.78 -7.19
C CYS A 103 -4.20 -3.65 -7.34
N ALA A 104 -4.81 -2.70 -6.62
CA ALA A 104 -6.23 -2.37 -6.75
C ALA A 104 -6.58 -1.95 -8.19
N SER A 105 -5.64 -1.33 -8.92
CA SER A 105 -5.88 -0.90 -10.29
C SER A 105 -5.77 -2.08 -11.27
N GLY A 106 -6.84 -2.35 -12.01
CA GLY A 106 -6.88 -3.34 -13.06
C GLY A 106 -7.61 -2.86 -14.31
N THR A 107 -7.64 -3.73 -15.30
CA THR A 107 -8.37 -3.54 -16.56
C THR A 107 -9.30 -4.72 -16.79
N LEU A 108 -10.53 -4.45 -17.24
CA LEU A 108 -11.47 -5.51 -17.62
C LEU A 108 -10.96 -6.28 -18.84
N ASN A 109 -10.98 -7.60 -18.73
CA ASN A 109 -10.70 -8.54 -19.81
C ASN A 109 -11.86 -9.53 -19.95
N CYS A 110 -12.28 -9.79 -21.17
CA CYS A 110 -13.28 -10.81 -21.46
C CYS A 110 -12.61 -12.18 -21.49
N GLU A 111 -12.97 -13.03 -20.53
CA GLU A 111 -12.39 -14.37 -20.38
C GLU A 111 -13.50 -15.40 -20.21
N GLY A 112 -13.79 -16.14 -21.29
CA GLY A 112 -14.82 -17.18 -21.30
C GLY A 112 -16.22 -16.62 -21.06
N GLY A 113 -16.63 -15.61 -21.85
CA GLY A 113 -17.94 -14.99 -21.77
C GLY A 113 -18.22 -14.20 -20.49
N ASN A 114 -17.18 -13.81 -19.75
CA ASN A 114 -17.33 -13.02 -18.54
C ASN A 114 -16.25 -11.94 -18.45
N LEU A 115 -16.65 -10.71 -18.14
CA LEU A 115 -15.72 -9.63 -17.83
C LEU A 115 -15.07 -9.90 -16.48
N ARG A 116 -13.75 -10.04 -16.48
CA ARG A 116 -12.92 -10.18 -15.29
C ARG A 116 -12.04 -8.97 -15.15
N CYS A 117 -11.92 -8.44 -13.93
CA CYS A 117 -10.92 -7.43 -13.63
C CYS A 117 -9.57 -8.09 -13.46
N VAL A 118 -8.62 -7.76 -14.34
CA VAL A 118 -7.26 -8.29 -14.30
C VAL A 118 -6.32 -7.16 -13.90
N ARG A 119 -5.49 -7.40 -12.88
CA ARG A 119 -4.48 -6.45 -12.40
C ARG A 119 -3.52 -6.03 -13.52
N ASN A 120 -3.06 -4.79 -13.47
CA ASN A 120 -2.06 -4.28 -14.39
C ASN A 120 -0.68 -4.86 -14.02
N ALA A 121 -0.22 -5.88 -14.75
CA ALA A 121 0.99 -6.63 -14.40
C ALA A 121 2.31 -5.85 -14.56
N ASN A 122 2.29 -4.70 -15.25
CA ASN A 122 3.51 -3.96 -15.58
C ASN A 122 4.02 -3.05 -14.46
N ASP A 123 3.27 -2.90 -13.37
CA ASP A 123 3.58 -1.92 -12.32
C ASP A 123 4.12 -2.54 -11.03
N LEU A 124 4.47 -3.84 -11.04
CA LEU A 124 5.09 -4.46 -9.88
C LEU A 124 6.41 -3.79 -9.50
N GLN A 125 6.49 -3.30 -8.27
CA GLN A 125 7.66 -2.62 -7.73
C GLN A 125 8.07 -3.26 -6.41
N PRO A 126 9.37 -3.26 -6.06
CA PRO A 126 9.76 -3.59 -4.70
C PRO A 126 9.06 -2.65 -3.71
N GLU A 127 8.71 -3.20 -2.56
CA GLU A 127 8.13 -2.45 -1.45
C GLU A 127 8.97 -1.22 -1.10
N SER A 128 8.25 -0.13 -0.89
CA SER A 128 8.74 1.14 -0.39
C SER A 128 7.88 1.54 0.79
N CYS A 129 8.40 2.39 1.67
CA CYS A 129 7.63 2.81 2.85
C CYS A 129 6.64 3.92 2.45
N ASP A 130 5.55 3.54 1.79
CA ASP A 130 4.52 4.43 1.25
C ASP A 130 3.10 4.01 1.65
N GLY A 131 2.95 2.90 2.40
CA GLY A 131 1.67 2.40 2.88
C GLY A 131 0.86 1.67 1.81
N LEU A 132 1.49 1.33 0.68
CA LEU A 132 0.91 0.55 -0.40
C LEU A 132 1.59 -0.82 -0.48
N ASP A 133 0.83 -1.81 -0.96
CA ASP A 133 1.36 -3.09 -1.42
C ASP A 133 1.79 -2.90 -2.89
N ASN A 134 3.10 -2.83 -3.12
CA ASN A 134 3.75 -2.51 -4.39
C ASN A 134 4.16 -3.78 -5.15
N ASP A 135 4.41 -4.87 -4.44
CA ASP A 135 4.74 -6.16 -5.04
C ASP A 135 3.54 -7.13 -5.14
N CYS A 136 2.40 -6.73 -4.58
CA CYS A 136 1.12 -7.43 -4.59
C CYS A 136 1.19 -8.83 -3.98
N ASP A 137 1.98 -9.00 -2.91
CA ASP A 137 2.05 -10.26 -2.15
C ASP A 137 0.96 -10.34 -1.05
N GLY A 138 0.20 -9.26 -0.84
CA GLY A 138 -0.85 -9.12 0.16
C GLY A 138 -0.36 -8.53 1.49
N ARG A 139 0.88 -8.06 1.57
CA ARG A 139 1.46 -7.37 2.73
C ARG A 139 1.96 -5.99 2.31
N VAL A 140 1.67 -5.02 3.15
CA VAL A 140 2.06 -3.63 2.95
C VAL A 140 3.39 -3.35 3.66
N ASP A 141 4.27 -2.61 3.01
CA ASP A 141 5.53 -2.09 3.56
C ASP A 141 6.49 -3.19 4.07
N GLU A 142 6.60 -4.31 3.34
CA GLU A 142 7.39 -5.49 3.73
C GLU A 142 8.77 -5.53 3.03
N ASN A 143 9.76 -6.29 3.53
CA ASN A 143 11.11 -6.42 2.91
C ASN A 143 11.82 -5.12 2.43
N ILE A 144 11.51 -3.97 3.03
CA ILE A 144 12.04 -2.67 2.59
C ILE A 144 13.55 -2.58 2.87
N ALA A 145 14.35 -2.43 1.81
CA ALA A 145 15.82 -2.47 1.88
C ALA A 145 16.46 -1.37 2.75
N ILE A 146 15.79 -0.25 2.97
CA ILE A 146 16.32 0.83 3.82
C ILE A 146 16.10 0.58 5.31
N VAL A 147 15.13 -0.25 5.69
CA VAL A 147 14.81 -0.53 7.09
C VAL A 147 16.00 -1.23 7.77
N GLY A 148 16.33 -0.78 8.98
CA GLY A 148 17.48 -1.25 9.76
C GLY A 148 18.83 -0.63 9.39
N ARG A 149 18.89 0.19 8.33
CA ARG A 149 20.13 0.95 8.01
C ARG A 149 20.29 2.12 8.98
N PRO A 150 21.54 2.51 9.32
CA PRO A 150 21.79 3.62 10.22
C PRO A 150 21.32 4.95 9.61
N CYS A 151 20.83 5.83 10.46
CA CYS A 151 20.39 7.19 10.13
C CYS A 151 20.72 8.14 11.29
N GLU A 152 20.65 9.45 11.02
CA GLU A 152 20.75 10.48 12.05
C GLU A 152 19.34 11.00 12.39
N THR A 153 18.96 10.94 13.66
CA THR A 153 17.63 11.36 14.14
C THR A 153 17.48 12.88 14.18
N GLY A 154 18.61 13.59 14.23
CA GLY A 154 18.66 15.03 14.49
C GLY A 154 18.58 15.40 15.98
N ASN A 155 18.48 14.41 16.87
CA ASN A 155 18.54 14.63 18.31
C ASN A 155 20.00 14.87 18.76
N PRO A 156 20.22 15.59 19.87
CA PRO A 156 21.52 15.76 20.47
C PRO A 156 22.03 14.48 21.17
N GLY A 157 23.32 14.50 21.52
CA GLY A 157 23.95 13.50 22.39
C GLY A 157 23.96 12.07 21.83
N ALA A 158 23.76 11.11 22.75
CA ALA A 158 23.72 9.68 22.42
C ALA A 158 22.61 9.37 21.40
N CYS A 159 21.52 10.14 21.43
CA CYS A 159 20.32 9.88 20.65
C CYS A 159 20.39 10.35 19.20
N GLN A 160 21.53 10.92 18.78
CA GLN A 160 21.79 11.35 17.40
C GLN A 160 21.75 10.17 16.43
N THR A 161 22.20 8.99 16.85
CA THR A 161 22.18 7.79 16.01
C THR A 161 20.84 7.07 16.10
N GLY A 162 20.44 6.49 14.97
CA GLY A 162 19.23 5.71 14.88
C GLY A 162 19.28 4.72 13.72
N VAL A 163 18.17 4.02 13.54
CA VAL A 163 17.94 3.14 12.38
C VAL A 163 16.68 3.56 11.65
N PHE A 164 16.69 3.42 10.33
CA PHE A 164 15.48 3.64 9.55
C PHE A 164 14.45 2.55 9.87
N ALA A 165 13.22 2.99 10.11
CA ALA A 165 12.06 2.14 10.27
C ALA A 165 10.94 2.62 9.34
N CYS A 166 10.02 1.73 9.01
CA CYS A 166 8.79 2.09 8.34
C CYS A 166 7.66 2.12 9.37
N ASN A 167 7.05 3.29 9.57
CA ASN A 167 5.96 3.45 10.52
C ASN A 167 4.75 4.05 9.80
N ALA A 168 3.69 3.26 9.66
CA ALA A 168 2.44 3.63 9.00
C ALA A 168 2.64 4.26 7.61
N GLY A 169 3.40 3.59 6.74
CA GLY A 169 3.67 4.07 5.37
C GLY A 169 4.56 5.31 5.29
N THR A 170 5.36 5.57 6.33
CA THR A 170 6.34 6.68 6.31
C THR A 170 7.67 6.22 6.87
N GLN A 171 8.73 6.50 6.11
CA GLN A 171 10.10 6.24 6.54
C GLN A 171 10.46 7.21 7.66
N VAL A 172 10.84 6.65 8.81
CA VAL A 172 11.25 7.41 9.99
C VAL A 172 12.62 6.96 10.45
N CYS A 173 13.40 7.86 11.04
CA CYS A 173 14.62 7.50 11.75
C CYS A 173 14.29 7.36 13.23
N VAL A 174 14.36 6.15 13.78
CA VAL A 174 14.11 5.90 15.20
C VAL A 174 15.45 5.77 15.94
N PRO A 175 15.61 6.37 17.13
CA PRO A 175 16.79 6.14 17.97
C PRO A 175 17.04 4.64 18.16
N ASP A 176 18.30 4.21 18.09
CA ASP A 176 18.67 2.80 18.22
C ASP A 176 18.74 2.33 19.69
N HIS A 177 18.61 3.26 20.63
CA HIS A 177 18.43 3.01 22.06
C HIS A 177 17.36 3.93 22.67
N ALA A 178 16.79 3.49 23.79
CA ALA A 178 15.89 4.33 24.58
C ALA A 178 16.69 5.41 25.35
N PRO A 179 16.06 6.53 25.73
CA PRO A 179 16.58 7.44 26.74
C PRO A 179 17.11 6.71 27.97
N LEU A 180 18.34 7.01 28.38
CA LEU A 180 18.97 6.49 29.59
C LEU A 180 19.18 7.63 30.58
N PRO A 181 19.10 7.39 31.90
CA PRO A 181 19.45 8.44 32.86
C PRO A 181 20.86 8.95 32.62
N GLU A 182 21.06 10.26 32.76
CA GLU A 182 22.35 10.91 32.61
C GLU A 182 23.45 10.24 33.44
N ILE A 183 24.60 10.07 32.80
CA ILE A 183 25.87 9.81 33.47
C ILE A 183 26.83 10.92 33.12
N CYS A 184 27.71 11.30 34.04
CA CYS A 184 28.64 12.40 33.81
C CYS A 184 29.68 12.07 32.72
N ASN A 185 29.34 12.35 31.45
CA ASN A 185 30.10 11.92 30.28
C ASN A 185 30.13 12.98 29.15
N ALA A 186 29.53 14.16 29.35
CA ALA A 186 29.38 15.23 28.37
C ALA A 186 28.55 14.85 27.11
N LEU A 187 27.67 13.86 27.24
CA LEU A 187 26.65 13.50 26.27
C LEU A 187 25.28 13.70 26.93
N ASP A 188 24.27 13.96 26.09
CA ASP A 188 22.86 13.89 26.47
C ASP A 188 22.44 12.43 26.28
N ASP A 189 22.36 11.68 27.39
CA ASP A 189 22.04 10.25 27.43
C ASP A 189 20.52 10.01 27.47
N ASP A 190 19.75 10.98 28.00
CA ASP A 190 18.30 10.89 28.18
C ASP A 190 17.48 11.57 27.05
N CYS A 191 18.19 12.16 26.10
CA CYS A 191 17.67 12.85 24.92
C CYS A 191 16.78 14.08 25.24
N ASP A 192 16.87 14.70 26.42
CA ASP A 192 16.01 15.83 26.78
C ASP A 192 16.46 17.20 26.21
N GLY A 193 17.66 17.24 25.62
CA GLY A 193 18.29 18.42 25.05
C GLY A 193 19.28 19.12 25.97
N SER A 194 19.45 18.62 27.20
CA SER A 194 20.43 19.06 28.18
C SER A 194 21.55 18.03 28.29
N THR A 195 22.74 18.47 28.67
CA THR A 195 23.87 17.57 28.89
C THR A 195 24.21 17.57 30.36
N ASP A 196 24.34 16.38 30.95
CA ASP A 196 24.70 16.15 32.34
C ASP A 196 23.80 16.91 33.35
N GLU A 197 22.48 17.00 33.13
CA GLU A 197 21.58 17.71 34.05
C GLU A 197 21.34 16.97 35.37
N GLY A 198 21.03 17.72 36.43
CA GLY A 198 20.75 17.11 37.74
C GLY A 198 21.99 16.55 38.47
N ASN A 199 23.21 16.90 38.06
CA ASN A 199 24.47 16.51 38.71
C ASN A 199 24.71 14.98 38.73
N PRO A 200 24.75 14.30 37.56
CA PRO A 200 24.84 12.85 37.50
C PRO A 200 26.16 12.34 38.12
N GLY A 201 26.09 11.36 39.02
CA GLY A 201 27.26 10.86 39.77
C GLY A 201 27.81 11.85 40.83
N GLY A 202 27.16 13.00 41.01
CA GLY A 202 27.46 14.01 42.02
C GLY A 202 26.94 13.68 43.42
N ASP A 203 27.07 14.66 44.32
CA ASP A 203 26.58 14.69 45.70
C ASP A 203 27.15 13.61 46.63
N ASN A 204 28.22 12.92 46.20
CA ASN A 204 28.94 11.98 47.04
C ASN A 204 30.09 12.69 47.76
N PHE A 205 30.31 12.35 49.03
CA PHE A 205 31.46 12.86 49.77
C PHE A 205 32.77 12.44 49.11
N CYS A 206 33.67 13.39 48.92
CA CYS A 206 34.96 13.17 48.29
C CYS A 206 36.08 13.91 49.03
N GLN A 207 37.32 13.46 48.83
CA GLN A 207 38.50 14.13 49.35
C GLN A 207 39.27 14.80 48.21
N ILE A 208 39.66 16.05 48.41
CA ILE A 208 40.46 16.81 47.45
C ILE A 208 41.92 16.42 47.62
N PRO A 209 42.57 15.81 46.61
CA PRO A 209 43.97 15.42 46.73
C PRO A 209 44.86 16.63 47.01
N GLY A 210 45.68 16.54 48.06
CA GLY A 210 46.66 17.57 48.41
C GLY A 210 46.14 18.71 49.26
N ARG A 211 44.87 18.69 49.69
CA ARG A 211 44.35 19.61 50.72
C ARG A 211 44.19 18.89 52.05
N LEU A 212 44.59 19.55 53.13
CA LEU A 212 44.48 19.05 54.49
C LEU A 212 43.28 19.69 55.19
N GLY A 213 42.98 19.22 56.40
CA GLY A 213 41.97 19.83 57.25
C GLY A 213 40.56 19.89 56.66
N LYS A 214 39.83 20.97 56.98
CA LYS A 214 38.46 21.20 56.51
C LYS A 214 38.41 21.46 55.00
N CYS A 215 39.51 21.94 54.44
CA CYS A 215 39.68 22.18 53.00
C CYS A 215 39.89 20.90 52.18
N GLY A 216 40.16 19.76 52.84
CA GLY A 216 40.36 18.46 52.21
C GLY A 216 39.08 17.70 51.85
N SER A 217 37.91 18.16 52.30
CA SER A 217 36.62 17.54 52.03
C SER A 217 35.76 18.36 51.07
N GLY A 218 34.97 17.67 50.25
CA GLY A 218 34.00 18.27 49.34
C GLY A 218 32.90 17.31 48.93
N LEU A 219 32.05 17.76 48.02
CA LEU A 219 31.07 16.94 47.32
C LEU A 219 31.49 16.75 45.86
N SER A 220 31.18 15.58 45.31
CA SER A 220 31.36 15.32 43.90
C SER A 220 30.33 16.13 43.10
N ALA A 221 30.76 16.71 41.99
CA ALA A 221 29.87 17.34 41.03
C ALA A 221 30.31 17.00 39.61
N CYS A 222 29.35 16.89 38.70
CA CYS A 222 29.61 16.74 37.30
C CYS A 222 29.99 18.10 36.69
N VAL A 223 31.22 18.18 36.19
CA VAL A 223 31.76 19.39 35.55
C VAL A 223 32.44 18.97 34.26
N ASP A 224 31.94 19.48 33.14
CA ASP A 224 32.44 19.20 31.78
C ASP A 224 32.57 17.69 31.49
N GLY A 225 31.53 16.90 31.81
CA GLY A 225 31.49 15.45 31.59
C GLY A 225 32.44 14.64 32.45
N ARG A 226 32.89 15.20 33.57
CA ARG A 226 33.70 14.47 34.57
C ARG A 226 33.21 14.75 35.98
N VAL A 227 33.11 13.69 36.77
CA VAL A 227 32.86 13.80 38.21
C VAL A 227 34.11 14.38 38.88
N GLN A 228 34.00 15.60 39.40
CA GLN A 228 35.07 16.33 40.07
C GLN A 228 34.71 16.55 41.54
N CYS A 229 35.71 16.58 42.42
CA CYS A 229 35.51 16.92 43.83
C CYS A 229 35.60 18.43 44.01
N ILE A 230 34.50 19.08 44.38
CA ILE A 230 34.46 20.53 44.60
C ILE A 230 34.42 20.78 46.11
N GLY A 231 35.34 21.61 46.59
CA GLY A 231 35.41 22.00 48.00
C GLY A 231 34.28 22.98 48.34
N GLU A 232 33.59 22.72 49.45
CA GLU A 232 32.48 23.58 49.91
C GLU A 232 32.95 24.69 50.86
N ASN A 233 34.21 24.65 51.29
CA ASN A 233 34.72 25.53 52.34
C ASN A 233 35.47 26.73 51.74
N ASP A 234 34.91 27.92 51.95
CA ASP A 234 35.63 29.19 51.77
C ASP A 234 36.77 29.27 52.81
N PRO A 235 37.99 29.70 52.41
CA PRO A 235 39.10 29.97 53.32
C PRO A 235 38.65 30.77 54.55
N GLN A 236 38.86 30.20 55.73
CA GLN A 236 38.65 30.87 57.01
C GLN A 236 40.00 31.15 57.67
N PRO A 237 40.15 32.23 58.45
CA PRO A 237 41.37 32.42 59.24
C PRO A 237 41.66 31.22 60.14
N GLU A 238 42.94 30.92 60.30
CA GLU A 238 43.38 29.80 61.14
C GLU A 238 42.97 29.91 62.60
N PHE A 239 42.75 28.73 63.19
CA PHE A 239 42.60 28.51 64.63
C PHE A 239 43.60 27.42 65.03
N CYS A 240 44.15 27.40 66.25
CA CYS A 240 44.95 26.27 66.71
C CYS A 240 44.05 25.03 66.99
N ASP A 241 43.40 24.48 65.96
CA ASP A 241 42.54 23.31 66.04
C ASP A 241 43.10 22.09 65.29
N GLY A 242 44.31 22.22 64.72
CA GLY A 242 45.03 21.16 64.03
C GLY A 242 44.46 20.87 62.64
N PHE A 243 43.67 21.80 62.09
CA PHE A 243 43.09 21.71 60.76
C PHE A 243 43.50 22.93 59.93
N ASP A 244 43.88 22.71 58.68
CA ASP A 244 44.00 23.74 57.64
C ASP A 244 42.59 24.34 57.40
N ASN A 245 42.35 25.53 57.94
CA ASN A 245 41.10 26.29 57.89
C ASN A 245 41.10 27.31 56.75
N ASP A 246 42.28 27.83 56.37
CA ASP A 246 42.45 28.87 55.36
C ASP A 246 42.79 28.32 53.96
N CYS A 247 42.99 27.01 53.88
CA CYS A 247 43.24 26.24 52.67
C CYS A 247 44.58 26.58 51.97
N ASP A 248 45.57 27.13 52.68
CA ASP A 248 46.90 27.43 52.12
C ASP A 248 47.85 26.22 52.09
N GLY A 249 47.45 25.10 52.71
CA GLY A 249 48.21 23.86 52.78
C GLY A 249 49.16 23.76 53.98
N GLN A 250 49.14 24.73 54.88
CA GLN A 250 49.80 24.71 56.18
C GLN A 250 48.76 24.42 57.28
N LEU A 251 49.25 24.12 58.48
CA LEU A 251 48.38 23.87 59.64
C LEU A 251 48.67 24.96 60.66
N ASP A 252 47.60 25.60 61.14
CA ASP A 252 47.61 26.55 62.25
C ASP A 252 48.64 27.71 62.08
N GLU A 253 48.84 28.21 60.86
CA GLU A 253 49.80 29.28 60.55
C GLU A 253 49.25 30.71 60.80
N GLY A 254 50.17 31.65 61.01
CA GLY A 254 49.83 33.06 61.27
C GLY A 254 49.64 33.41 62.75
N GLN A 255 49.29 34.68 63.01
CA GLN A 255 49.16 35.23 64.36
C GLN A 255 47.68 35.39 64.75
N LEU A 256 47.23 34.59 65.72
CA LEU A 256 45.87 34.72 66.27
C LEU A 256 45.70 36.05 67.01
N ALA A 257 44.58 36.73 66.79
CA ALA A 257 44.21 37.94 67.51
C ALA A 257 43.84 37.61 68.97
N GLY A 258 44.82 37.56 69.87
CA GLY A 258 44.52 37.51 71.31
C GLY A 258 45.65 37.25 72.28
N VAL A 259 46.66 36.43 71.98
CA VAL A 259 47.79 36.15 72.89
C VAL A 259 49.01 35.77 72.06
N GLY A 260 50.16 36.38 72.37
CA GLY A 260 51.38 36.30 71.57
C GLY A 260 52.18 35.00 71.72
N ASP A 261 51.56 33.85 71.49
CA ASP A 261 52.24 32.59 71.27
C ASP A 261 51.85 32.04 69.89
N ASP A 262 52.83 31.47 69.17
CA ASP A 262 52.59 30.65 67.99
C ASP A 262 51.78 29.41 68.42
N CYS A 263 50.84 28.98 67.58
CA CYS A 263 50.43 27.59 67.58
C CYS A 263 51.69 26.73 67.29
#